data_AF-A0AA43CT42-F1
#
_entry.id   AF-A0AA43CT42-F1
#
_cell.length_a   1.000
_cell.length_b   1.000
_cell.length_c   1.000
_cell.angle_alpha   90.00
_cell.angle_beta   90.00
_cell.angle_gamma   90.00
#
_symmetry.space_group_name_H-M   'P 1'
#
loop_
_entity.id
_entity.type
_entity.pdbx_description
1 polymer ?
#
loop_
_entity_poly.entity_id
_entity_poly.type
_entity_poly.pdbx_seq_one_letter_code
_entity_poly.pdbx_strand_id
1 'polypeptide(L)'
;MAIELQEDLKDLSPAEQEKLKKLMEKDSKSYRSPTGIFKWLVAMLGGGMVLFYFYTAGLAAVGTQYHRGVYVFVTYVLVFLLYPAGTTRMRIPLSLIIGSIISAAIAGLGFFESIDAFHAELVNVNMGLIGAILLGGAVIGASATFIDSVLMKKWPNNPTLSDILYALTAAGVVYYWIHEFEVLNYRAGAETHLDAMISIVGIVLSLEVCRRVLGWSMTFVGLGMFIYGYLGPIFPEIIAHRGFGIERLCTALYLTTNGVFGVMANVLATYVILFIFFGAFLHKSGAGKFFIDFPLALAGRSTGGPAKVAVIASAFFGSVSGSAIANTVSTGAFTIPLMKRAGFRPHVAGAIEPSASIGGMFLPPVMGAGGFLMAELT
;
A
#
# COMPACT_ATOMS: atom_id res chain seq x y z
N MET A 1 -7.87 16.01 -5.82
CA MET A 1 -7.50 15.59 -7.20
C MET A 1 -8.51 16.05 -8.25
N ALA A 2 -9.71 15.45 -8.44
CA ALA A 2 -10.55 15.75 -9.61
C ALA A 2 -11.18 17.16 -9.72
N ILE A 3 -11.35 17.90 -8.62
CA ILE A 3 -12.08 19.19 -8.61
C ILE A 3 -11.13 20.39 -8.78
N GLU A 4 -9.93 20.37 -8.22
CA GLU A 4 -8.93 21.44 -8.41
C GLU A 4 -8.27 21.38 -9.79
N LEU A 5 -8.09 20.17 -10.34
CA LEU A 5 -7.64 19.99 -11.72
C LEU A 5 -8.55 20.70 -12.75
N GLN A 6 -9.85 20.86 -12.47
CA GLN A 6 -10.78 21.50 -13.42
C GLN A 6 -10.62 23.02 -13.55
N GLU A 7 -10.05 23.71 -12.56
CA GLU A 7 -9.77 25.16 -12.69
C GLU A 7 -8.47 25.39 -13.47
N ASP A 8 -7.42 24.61 -13.21
CA ASP A 8 -6.11 24.73 -13.88
C ASP A 8 -6.11 24.22 -15.33
N LEU A 9 -7.07 23.39 -15.70
CA LEU A 9 -7.23 22.89 -17.07
C LEU A 9 -7.79 23.94 -18.03
N LYS A 10 -8.46 25.01 -17.57
CA LYS A 10 -9.19 25.95 -18.44
C LYS A 10 -8.34 26.69 -19.47
N ASP A 11 -7.04 26.84 -19.22
CA ASP A 11 -6.10 27.54 -20.11
C ASP A 11 -5.40 26.63 -21.14
N LEU A 12 -5.61 25.31 -21.06
CA LEU A 12 -5.04 24.31 -21.98
C LEU A 12 -6.01 23.95 -23.09
N SER A 13 -5.50 23.61 -24.27
CA SER A 13 -6.37 23.12 -25.35
C SER A 13 -7.06 21.80 -24.92
N PRO A 14 -8.29 21.53 -25.35
CA PRO A 14 -9.04 20.33 -24.94
C PRO A 14 -8.26 19.02 -25.18
N ALA A 15 -7.44 18.96 -26.23
CA ALA A 15 -6.59 17.82 -26.56
C ALA A 15 -5.42 17.62 -25.58
N GLU A 16 -4.82 18.71 -25.09
CA GLU A 16 -3.75 18.66 -24.09
C GLU A 16 -4.29 18.30 -22.71
N GLN A 17 -5.47 18.82 -22.35
CA GLN A 17 -6.18 18.43 -21.13
C GLN A 17 -6.45 16.92 -21.12
N GLU A 18 -6.96 16.36 -22.22
CA GLU A 18 -7.25 14.94 -22.33
C GLU A 18 -5.98 14.09 -22.32
N LYS A 19 -4.90 14.56 -22.96
CA LYS A 19 -3.60 13.86 -22.97
C LYS A 19 -2.96 13.86 -21.59
N LEU A 20 -3.01 14.97 -20.86
CA LEU A 20 -2.52 15.08 -19.49
C LEU A 20 -3.35 14.21 -18.55
N LYS A 21 -4.67 14.25 -18.68
CA LYS A 21 -5.58 13.39 -17.93
C LYS A 21 -5.31 11.91 -18.19
N LYS A 22 -5.09 11.50 -19.45
CA LYS A 22 -4.68 10.13 -19.81
C LYS A 22 -3.31 9.75 -19.26
N LEU A 23 -2.34 10.65 -19.23
CA LEU A 23 -1.01 10.39 -18.64
C LEU A 23 -1.11 10.23 -17.12
N MET A 24 -1.86 11.10 -16.45
CA MET A 24 -2.12 11.02 -15.02
C MET A 24 -2.96 9.79 -14.66
N GLU A 25 -3.94 9.40 -15.49
CA GLU A 25 -4.72 8.17 -15.32
C GLU A 25 -3.91 6.91 -15.61
N LYS A 26 -2.92 6.98 -16.52
CA LYS A 26 -2.01 5.86 -16.82
C LYS A 26 -1.02 5.61 -15.68
N ASP A 27 -0.60 6.66 -14.97
CA ASP A 27 0.31 6.57 -13.82
C ASP A 27 -0.43 6.42 -12.48
N SER A 28 -1.65 6.95 -12.35
CA SER A 28 -2.53 6.63 -11.24
C SER A 28 -3.03 5.21 -11.44
N LYS A 29 -2.42 4.25 -10.74
CA LYS A 29 -2.89 2.86 -10.74
C LYS A 29 -4.41 2.85 -10.59
N SER A 30 -5.09 2.11 -11.47
CA SER A 30 -6.55 2.12 -11.64
C SER A 30 -7.26 1.78 -10.33
N TYR A 31 -7.50 2.81 -9.52
CA TYR A 31 -8.13 2.75 -8.22
C TYR A 31 -9.65 2.64 -8.42
N ARG A 32 -10.31 1.73 -7.71
CA ARG A 32 -11.77 1.65 -7.73
C ARG A 32 -12.37 2.82 -6.95
N SER A 33 -13.47 3.36 -7.43
CA SER A 33 -14.35 4.24 -6.65
C SER A 33 -15.61 3.46 -6.23
N PRO A 34 -15.60 2.74 -5.09
CA PRO A 34 -16.74 1.92 -4.70
C PRO A 34 -17.99 2.77 -4.50
N THR A 35 -19.15 2.18 -4.77
CA THR A 35 -20.46 2.80 -4.62
C THR A 35 -21.31 2.05 -3.59
N GLY A 36 -22.39 2.69 -3.12
CA GLY A 36 -23.31 2.09 -2.15
C GLY A 36 -22.66 1.76 -0.81
N ILE A 37 -22.84 0.52 -0.33
CA ILE A 37 -22.35 0.06 0.98
C ILE A 37 -20.82 0.09 1.04
N PHE A 38 -20.12 -0.30 -0.03
CA PHE A 38 -18.66 -0.33 -0.04
C PHE A 38 -18.02 1.06 0.06
N LYS A 39 -18.70 2.09 -0.47
CA LYS A 39 -18.28 3.49 -0.26
C LYS A 39 -18.27 3.85 1.22
N TRP A 40 -19.35 3.51 1.92
CA TRP A 40 -19.48 3.76 3.35
C TRP A 40 -18.50 2.93 4.16
N LEU A 41 -18.27 1.67 3.79
CA LEU A 41 -17.28 0.82 4.44
C LEU A 41 -15.86 1.41 4.33
N VAL A 42 -15.43 1.80 3.13
CA VAL A 42 -14.13 2.44 2.91
C VAL A 42 -14.03 3.76 3.69
N ALA A 43 -15.08 4.58 3.65
CA ALA A 43 -15.12 5.84 4.40
C ALA A 43 -15.07 5.61 5.92
N MET A 44 -15.73 4.58 6.44
CA MET A 44 -15.74 4.21 7.84
C MET A 44 -14.37 3.68 8.28
N LEU A 45 -13.71 2.84 7.47
CA LEU A 45 -12.36 2.35 7.76
C LEU A 45 -11.34 3.50 7.78
N GLY A 46 -11.36 4.36 6.75
CA GLY A 46 -10.47 5.51 6.67
C GLY A 46 -10.74 6.55 7.78
N GLY A 47 -12.01 6.91 7.98
CA GLY A 47 -12.43 7.84 9.04
C GLY A 47 -12.17 7.28 10.44
N GLY A 48 -12.42 5.99 10.65
CA GLY A 48 -12.14 5.28 11.90
C GLY A 48 -10.65 5.25 12.21
N MET A 49 -9.80 5.02 11.21
CA MET A 49 -8.35 5.13 11.35
C MET A 49 -7.95 6.54 11.79
N VAL A 50 -8.44 7.59 11.10
CA VAL A 50 -8.19 8.98 11.50
C VAL A 50 -8.62 9.24 12.94
N LEU A 51 -9.85 8.87 13.30
CA LEU A 51 -10.39 9.04 14.65
C LEU A 51 -9.56 8.32 15.71
N PHE A 52 -9.09 7.10 15.42
CA PHE A 52 -8.18 6.36 16.29
C PHE A 52 -6.91 7.17 16.56
N TYR A 53 -6.25 7.68 15.52
CA TYR A 53 -5.03 8.48 15.68
C TYR A 53 -5.26 9.77 16.48
N PHE A 54 -6.36 10.48 16.22
CA PHE A 54 -6.72 11.67 17.00
C PHE A 54 -7.03 11.33 18.47
N TYR A 55 -7.75 10.24 18.72
CA TYR A 55 -8.05 9.77 20.08
C TYR A 55 -6.77 9.45 20.85
N THR A 56 -5.86 8.71 20.22
CA THR A 56 -4.60 8.32 20.85
C THR A 56 -3.65 9.49 21.10
N ALA A 57 -3.74 10.54 20.27
CA ALA A 57 -2.92 11.74 20.42
C ALA A 57 -3.44 12.68 21.52
N GLY A 58 -4.77 12.78 21.70
CA GLY A 58 -5.39 13.77 22.58
C GLY A 58 -5.93 13.26 23.92
N LEU A 59 -6.31 11.98 24.02
CA LEU A 59 -7.06 11.47 25.17
C LEU A 59 -6.30 10.38 25.93
N ALA A 60 -5.83 9.35 25.23
CA ALA A 60 -5.17 8.21 25.86
C ALA A 60 -4.05 7.67 24.99
N ALA A 61 -2.82 7.69 25.51
CA ALA A 61 -1.69 7.08 24.82
C ALA A 61 -1.88 5.55 24.81
N VAL A 62 -1.88 4.98 23.60
CA VAL A 62 -1.98 3.53 23.39
C VAL A 62 -0.60 3.01 22.96
N GLY A 63 -0.28 1.77 23.32
CA GLY A 63 0.98 1.14 22.94
C GLY A 63 1.24 1.17 21.43
N THR A 64 2.50 1.35 21.03
CA THR A 64 2.91 1.45 19.61
C THR A 64 2.58 0.20 18.80
N GLN A 65 2.42 -0.96 19.44
CA GLN A 65 1.93 -2.19 18.82
C GLN A 65 0.52 -2.03 18.25
N TYR A 66 -0.38 -1.34 18.95
CA TYR A 66 -1.75 -1.14 18.47
C TYR A 66 -1.79 -0.15 17.32
N HIS A 67 -0.95 0.88 17.34
CA HIS A 67 -0.78 1.78 16.19
C HIS A 67 -0.36 1.01 14.92
N ARG A 68 0.66 0.15 15.04
CA ARG A 68 1.12 -0.72 13.95
C ARG A 68 0.02 -1.67 13.49
N GLY A 69 -0.64 -2.34 14.43
CA GLY A 69 -1.71 -3.29 14.16
C GLY A 69 -2.88 -2.65 13.42
N VAL A 70 -3.43 -1.56 13.95
CA VAL A 70 -4.53 -0.81 13.33
C VAL A 70 -4.13 -0.28 11.96
N TYR A 71 -2.90 0.23 11.83
CA TYR A 71 -2.39 0.70 10.54
C TYR A 71 -2.38 -0.41 9.49
N VAL A 72 -1.73 -1.54 9.78
CA VAL A 72 -1.65 -2.67 8.84
C VAL A 72 -3.03 -3.26 8.57
N PHE A 73 -3.87 -3.40 9.60
CA PHE A 73 -5.24 -3.91 9.48
C PHE A 73 -6.06 -3.08 8.50
N VAL A 74 -6.16 -1.77 8.74
CA VAL A 74 -6.97 -0.88 7.90
C VAL A 74 -6.39 -0.79 6.50
N THR A 75 -5.08 -0.63 6.37
CA THR A 75 -4.44 -0.49 5.05
C THR A 75 -4.56 -1.76 4.21
N TYR A 76 -4.39 -2.96 4.77
CA TYR A 76 -4.56 -4.21 4.03
C TYR A 76 -5.99 -4.37 3.52
N VAL A 77 -6.97 -4.18 4.42
CA VAL A 77 -8.40 -4.26 4.05
C VAL A 77 -8.73 -3.24 2.96
N LEU A 78 -8.29 -1.99 3.12
CA LEU A 78 -8.49 -0.95 2.12
C LEU A 78 -7.82 -1.29 0.79
N VAL A 79 -6.62 -1.85 0.79
CA VAL A 79 -5.94 -2.27 -0.45
C VAL A 79 -6.79 -3.28 -1.21
N PHE A 80 -7.32 -4.31 -0.55
CA PHE A 80 -8.14 -5.32 -1.22
C PHE A 80 -9.46 -4.75 -1.76
N LEU A 81 -10.10 -3.84 -1.02
CA LEU A 81 -11.35 -3.21 -1.46
C LEU A 81 -11.14 -2.25 -2.65
N LEU A 82 -10.01 -1.54 -2.66
CA LEU A 82 -9.79 -0.40 -3.56
C LEU A 82 -8.93 -0.73 -4.78
N TYR A 83 -7.98 -1.66 -4.64
CA TYR A 83 -7.08 -2.04 -5.72
C TYR A 83 -7.52 -3.38 -6.33
N PRO A 84 -7.99 -3.39 -7.59
CA PRO A 84 -8.43 -4.60 -8.25
C PRO A 84 -7.26 -5.54 -8.50
N ALA A 85 -7.51 -6.85 -8.41
CA ALA A 85 -6.50 -7.89 -8.68
C ALA A 85 -5.91 -7.85 -10.10
N GLY A 86 -6.58 -7.21 -11.07
CA GLY A 86 -6.20 -7.14 -12.47
C GLY A 86 -7.20 -7.83 -13.40
N THR A 87 -6.69 -8.42 -14.49
CA THR A 87 -7.46 -9.11 -15.54
C THR A 87 -8.05 -10.43 -15.07
N THR A 88 -9.09 -10.93 -15.75
CA THR A 88 -9.75 -12.21 -15.42
C THR A 88 -8.78 -13.39 -15.35
N ARG A 89 -7.78 -13.44 -16.24
CA ARG A 89 -6.75 -14.50 -16.23
C ARG A 89 -5.94 -14.53 -14.93
N MET A 90 -5.66 -13.36 -14.35
CA MET A 90 -4.93 -13.27 -13.09
C MET A 90 -5.81 -13.58 -11.88
N ARG A 91 -7.13 -13.45 -12.00
CA ARG A 91 -8.05 -13.72 -10.89
C ARG A 91 -8.24 -15.19 -10.62
N ILE A 92 -8.29 -16.03 -11.66
CA ILE A 92 -8.43 -17.49 -11.51
C ILE A 92 -7.42 -18.06 -10.50
N PRO A 93 -6.08 -17.89 -10.67
CA PRO A 93 -5.12 -18.42 -9.71
C PRO A 93 -5.26 -17.78 -8.32
N LEU A 94 -5.64 -16.50 -8.22
CA LEU A 94 -5.84 -15.83 -6.93
C LEU A 94 -7.07 -16.35 -6.19
N SER A 95 -8.16 -16.62 -6.90
CA SER A 95 -9.38 -17.22 -6.36
C SER A 95 -9.12 -18.65 -5.90
N LEU A 96 -8.24 -19.39 -6.59
CA LEU A 96 -7.79 -20.71 -6.15
C LEU A 96 -6.94 -20.62 -4.89
N ILE A 97 -5.97 -19.69 -4.82
CA ILE A 97 -5.13 -19.50 -3.62
C ILE A 97 -5.98 -19.18 -2.40
N ILE A 98 -6.88 -18.19 -2.49
CA ILE A 98 -7.76 -17.83 -1.37
C ILE A 98 -8.74 -18.96 -1.03
N GLY A 99 -9.23 -19.68 -2.05
CA GLY A 99 -10.06 -20.87 -1.86
C GLY A 99 -9.32 -21.94 -1.06
N SER A 100 -8.06 -22.24 -1.40
CA SER A 100 -7.24 -23.22 -0.67
C SER A 100 -6.94 -22.77 0.75
N ILE A 101 -6.68 -21.49 1.00
CA ILE A 101 -6.49 -20.94 2.35
C ILE A 101 -7.76 -21.13 3.19
N ILE A 102 -8.93 -20.80 2.63
CA ILE A 102 -10.22 -20.98 3.32
C ILE A 102 -10.51 -22.47 3.54
N SER A 103 -10.25 -23.31 2.55
CA SER A 103 -10.44 -24.75 2.67
C SER A 103 -9.52 -25.36 3.73
N ALA A 104 -8.28 -24.89 3.84
CA ALA A 104 -7.35 -25.30 4.89
C ALA A 104 -7.83 -24.85 6.28
N ALA A 105 -8.35 -23.63 6.40
CA ALA A 105 -8.93 -23.14 7.65
C ALA A 105 -10.17 -23.96 8.08
N ILE A 106 -11.05 -24.30 7.13
CA ILE A 106 -12.22 -25.15 7.38
C ILE A 106 -11.77 -26.56 7.80
N ALA A 107 -10.77 -27.13 7.12
CA ALA A 107 -10.22 -28.44 7.46
C ALA A 107 -9.67 -28.44 8.90
N GLY A 108 -8.79 -27.48 9.22
CA GLY A 108 -8.13 -27.38 10.51
C GLY A 108 -9.07 -27.10 11.69
N LEU A 109 -10.12 -26.29 11.49
CA LEU A 109 -11.09 -25.96 12.55
C LEU A 109 -12.26 -26.94 12.66
N GLY A 110 -12.61 -27.64 11.57
CA GLY A 110 -13.83 -28.43 11.49
C GLY A 110 -13.65 -29.94 11.59
N PHE A 111 -12.50 -30.47 11.18
CA PHE A 111 -12.28 -31.92 11.06
C PHE A 111 -11.22 -32.48 12.01
N PHE A 112 -10.33 -31.64 12.52
CA PHE A 112 -9.28 -32.05 13.44
C PHE A 112 -9.61 -31.60 14.86
N GLU A 113 -9.23 -32.43 15.85
CA GLU A 113 -9.45 -32.13 17.27
C GLU A 113 -8.55 -30.99 17.78
N SER A 114 -7.40 -30.80 17.13
CA SER A 114 -6.47 -29.71 17.44
C SER A 114 -5.73 -29.22 16.20
N ILE A 115 -5.24 -27.98 16.27
CA ILE A 115 -4.45 -27.36 15.20
C ILE A 115 -3.10 -28.08 15.04
N ASP A 116 -2.56 -28.64 16.12
CA ASP A 116 -1.32 -29.42 16.07
C ASP A 116 -1.50 -30.74 15.32
N ALA A 117 -2.65 -31.40 15.48
CA ALA A 117 -2.98 -32.61 14.72
C ALA A 117 -3.13 -32.31 13.22
N PHE A 118 -3.79 -31.19 12.88
CA PHE A 118 -3.88 -30.72 11.51
C PHE A 118 -2.50 -30.40 10.92
N HIS A 119 -1.67 -29.67 11.67
CA HIS A 119 -0.32 -29.30 11.25
C HIS A 119 0.58 -30.52 11.03
N ALA A 120 0.51 -31.52 11.92
CA ALA A 120 1.26 -32.76 11.78
C ALA A 120 0.93 -33.49 10.48
N GLU A 121 -0.35 -33.60 10.12
CA GLU A 121 -0.77 -34.19 8.84
C GLU A 121 -0.32 -33.37 7.63
N LEU A 122 -0.25 -32.04 7.77
CA LEU A 122 0.23 -31.15 6.72
C LEU A 122 1.74 -31.32 6.46
N VAL A 123 2.54 -31.39 7.54
CA VAL A 123 4.00 -31.57 7.47
C VAL A 123 4.36 -32.97 6.97
N ASN A 124 3.59 -33.99 7.35
CA ASN A 124 3.77 -35.36 6.85
C ASN A 124 3.36 -35.52 5.38
N VAL A 125 2.92 -34.44 4.73
CA VAL A 125 2.50 -34.43 3.33
C VAL A 125 1.41 -35.47 3.08
N ASN A 126 0.42 -35.56 3.97
CA ASN A 126 -0.70 -36.47 3.79
C ASN A 126 -1.45 -36.10 2.50
N MET A 127 -1.29 -36.94 1.47
CA MET A 127 -1.83 -36.68 0.14
C MET A 127 -3.36 -36.60 0.14
N GLY A 128 -4.03 -37.30 1.07
CA GLY A 128 -5.47 -37.23 1.26
C GLY A 128 -5.91 -35.86 1.78
N LEU A 129 -5.23 -35.34 2.81
CA LEU A 129 -5.51 -34.01 3.36
C LEU A 129 -5.19 -32.90 2.35
N ILE A 130 -4.00 -32.96 1.73
CA ILE A 130 -3.60 -31.99 0.70
C ILE A 130 -4.58 -32.03 -0.47
N GLY A 131 -4.96 -33.23 -0.93
CA GLY A 131 -5.97 -33.42 -1.97
C GLY A 131 -7.31 -32.80 -1.58
N ALA A 132 -7.77 -33.00 -0.35
CA ALA A 132 -9.02 -32.41 0.15
C ALA A 132 -8.96 -30.87 0.20
N ILE A 133 -7.85 -30.29 0.67
CA ILE A 133 -7.64 -28.83 0.71
C ILE A 133 -7.60 -28.24 -0.70
N LEU A 134 -6.94 -28.90 -1.64
CA LEU A 134 -6.85 -28.44 -3.03
C LEU A 134 -8.18 -28.58 -3.76
N LEU A 135 -8.92 -29.67 -3.54
CA LEU A 135 -10.26 -29.87 -4.12
C LEU A 135 -11.27 -28.89 -3.55
N GLY A 136 -11.34 -28.75 -2.23
CA GLY A 136 -12.18 -27.75 -1.57
C GLY A 136 -11.81 -26.33 -2.01
N GLY A 137 -10.53 -26.03 -2.10
CA GLY A 137 -10.02 -24.76 -2.62
C GLY A 137 -10.37 -24.52 -4.08
N ALA A 138 -10.34 -25.55 -4.93
CA ALA A 138 -10.75 -25.46 -6.32
C ALA A 138 -12.25 -25.18 -6.45
N VAL A 139 -13.09 -25.83 -5.62
CA VAL A 139 -14.54 -25.59 -5.61
C VAL A 139 -14.85 -24.16 -5.14
N ILE A 140 -14.26 -23.72 -4.03
CA ILE A 140 -14.45 -22.36 -3.51
C ILE A 140 -13.92 -21.32 -4.51
N GLY A 141 -12.73 -21.54 -5.07
CA GLY A 141 -12.10 -20.64 -6.03
C GLY A 141 -12.83 -20.55 -7.36
N ALA A 142 -13.33 -21.67 -7.90
CA ALA A 142 -14.15 -21.68 -9.11
C ALA A 142 -15.48 -20.94 -8.89
N SER A 143 -16.12 -21.19 -7.73
CA SER A 143 -17.36 -20.49 -7.33
C SER A 143 -17.12 -18.98 -7.20
N ALA A 144 -16.01 -18.58 -6.55
CA ALA A 144 -15.62 -17.18 -6.42
C ALA A 144 -15.35 -16.54 -7.79
N THR A 145 -14.64 -17.22 -8.69
CA THR A 145 -14.35 -16.72 -10.05
C THR A 145 -15.63 -16.53 -10.87
N PHE A 146 -16.58 -17.45 -10.75
CA PHE A 146 -17.88 -17.34 -11.41
C PHE A 146 -18.67 -16.14 -10.89
N ILE A 147 -18.78 -16.01 -9.57
CA ILE A 147 -19.47 -14.88 -8.93
C ILE A 147 -18.79 -13.56 -9.28
N ASP A 148 -17.46 -13.51 -9.27
CA ASP A 148 -16.68 -12.32 -9.65
C ASP A 148 -16.96 -11.89 -11.08
N SER A 149 -17.09 -12.84 -12.00
CA SER A 149 -17.41 -12.56 -13.40
C SER A 149 -18.79 -11.92 -13.54
N VAL A 150 -19.77 -12.38 -12.77
CA VAL A 150 -21.12 -11.80 -12.70
C VAL A 150 -21.10 -10.42 -12.06
N LEU A 151 -20.43 -10.27 -10.90
CA LEU A 151 -20.34 -9.02 -10.16
C LEU A 151 -19.64 -7.92 -10.95
N MET A 152 -18.59 -8.24 -11.69
CA MET A 152 -17.89 -7.27 -12.55
C MET A 152 -18.77 -6.76 -13.69
N LYS A 153 -19.57 -7.64 -14.29
CA LYS A 153 -20.48 -7.24 -15.37
C LYS A 153 -21.61 -6.35 -14.84
N LYS A 154 -22.10 -6.65 -13.64
CA LYS A 154 -23.18 -5.89 -13.01
C LYS A 154 -22.64 -4.57 -12.47
N TRP A 155 -21.62 -4.61 -11.61
CA TRP A 155 -21.11 -3.53 -10.76
C TRP A 155 -19.58 -3.37 -10.92
N PRO A 156 -19.09 -2.73 -11.99
CA PRO A 156 -17.67 -2.71 -12.35
C PRO A 156 -16.78 -1.97 -11.34
N ASN A 157 -17.34 -1.00 -10.61
CA ASN A 157 -16.61 -0.15 -9.68
C ASN A 157 -16.51 -0.73 -8.26
N ASN A 158 -17.21 -1.83 -7.98
CA ASN A 158 -17.27 -2.41 -6.64
C ASN A 158 -16.28 -3.57 -6.47
N PRO A 159 -15.83 -3.83 -5.23
CA PRO A 159 -14.97 -4.98 -4.95
C PRO A 159 -15.68 -6.29 -5.28
N THR A 160 -14.90 -7.25 -5.75
CA THR A 160 -15.40 -8.58 -6.10
C THR A 160 -15.43 -9.50 -4.89
N LEU A 161 -16.06 -10.68 -5.01
CA LEU A 161 -16.15 -11.62 -3.90
C LEU A 161 -14.75 -12.07 -3.47
N SER A 162 -13.87 -12.39 -4.43
CA SER A 162 -12.48 -12.73 -4.09
C SER A 162 -11.79 -11.61 -3.30
N ASP A 163 -12.01 -10.35 -3.67
CA ASP A 163 -11.43 -9.21 -2.94
C ASP A 163 -11.94 -9.10 -1.51
N ILE A 164 -13.23 -9.39 -1.29
CA ILE A 164 -13.83 -9.42 0.04
C ILE A 164 -13.25 -10.58 0.85
N LEU A 165 -13.08 -11.76 0.27
CA LEU A 165 -12.46 -12.90 0.94
C LEU A 165 -11.02 -12.59 1.34
N TYR A 166 -10.22 -12.02 0.45
CA TYR A 166 -8.87 -11.54 0.77
C TYR A 166 -8.87 -10.50 1.90
N ALA A 167 -9.79 -9.54 1.87
CA ALA A 167 -9.92 -8.52 2.91
C ALA A 167 -10.28 -9.13 4.28
N LEU A 168 -11.19 -10.11 4.32
CA LEU A 168 -11.59 -10.80 5.55
C LEU A 168 -10.47 -11.68 6.11
N THR A 169 -9.76 -12.42 5.25
CA THR A 169 -8.60 -13.21 5.68
C THR A 169 -7.48 -12.31 6.20
N ALA A 170 -7.20 -11.19 5.53
CA ALA A 170 -6.23 -10.20 6.02
C ALA A 170 -6.65 -9.61 7.36
N ALA A 171 -7.92 -9.25 7.52
CA ALA A 171 -8.45 -8.78 8.79
C ALA A 171 -8.25 -9.82 9.90
N GLY A 172 -8.55 -11.10 9.64
CA GLY A 172 -8.38 -12.18 10.62
C GLY A 172 -6.92 -12.40 11.04
N VAL A 173 -5.99 -12.48 10.08
CA VAL A 173 -4.56 -12.69 10.34
C VAL A 173 -3.96 -11.51 11.10
N VAL A 174 -4.31 -10.27 10.75
CA VAL A 174 -3.81 -9.09 11.46
C VAL A 174 -4.46 -8.97 12.85
N TYR A 175 -5.75 -9.30 12.97
CA TYR A 175 -6.43 -9.33 14.27
C TYR A 175 -5.77 -10.32 15.23
N TYR A 176 -5.41 -11.51 14.73
CA TYR A 176 -4.66 -12.49 15.52
C TYR A 176 -3.37 -11.88 16.09
N TRP A 177 -2.57 -11.21 15.26
CA TRP A 177 -1.35 -10.54 15.72
C TRP A 177 -1.63 -9.47 16.77
N ILE A 178 -2.69 -8.67 16.61
CA ILE A 178 -3.07 -7.63 17.59
C ILE A 178 -3.48 -8.26 18.92
N HIS A 179 -4.25 -9.35 18.87
CA HIS A 179 -4.78 -10.02 20.06
C HIS A 179 -3.70 -10.76 20.84
N GLU A 180 -2.85 -11.52 20.14
CA GLU A 180 -1.82 -12.37 20.74
C GLU A 180 -0.46 -11.66 20.91
N PHE A 181 -0.37 -10.35 20.65
CA PHE A 181 0.90 -9.63 20.67
C PHE A 181 1.72 -9.84 21.94
N GLU A 182 1.08 -9.77 23.12
CA GLU A 182 1.80 -9.95 24.39
C GLU A 182 2.33 -11.37 24.54
N VAL A 183 1.48 -12.36 24.28
CA VAL A 183 1.80 -13.79 24.38
C VAL A 183 2.91 -14.18 23.38
N LEU A 184 2.86 -13.62 22.17
CA LEU A 184 3.90 -13.78 21.14
C LEU A 184 5.27 -13.26 21.62
N ASN A 185 5.30 -12.15 22.36
CA ASN A 185 6.55 -11.64 22.91
C ASN A 185 7.09 -12.50 24.06
N TYR A 186 6.21 -13.02 24.93
CA TYR A 186 6.63 -13.92 26.02
C TYR A 186 7.13 -15.28 25.51
N ARG A 187 6.68 -15.71 24.34
CA ARG A 187 7.06 -16.97 23.68
C ARG A 187 8.03 -16.78 22.51
N ALA A 188 8.71 -15.63 22.43
CA ALA A 188 9.64 -15.37 21.34
C ALA A 188 10.72 -16.49 21.24
N GLY A 189 10.81 -17.16 20.09
CA GLY A 189 11.67 -18.32 19.87
C GLY A 189 11.06 -19.69 20.22
N ALA A 190 9.82 -19.73 20.71
CA ALA A 190 9.00 -20.92 20.94
C ALA A 190 7.58 -20.70 20.35
N GLU A 191 7.54 -20.34 19.07
CA GLU A 191 6.30 -20.11 18.32
C GLU A 191 5.53 -21.42 18.12
N THR A 192 4.20 -21.34 18.17
CA THR A 192 3.29 -22.48 17.98
C THR A 192 3.12 -22.77 16.50
N HIS A 193 2.58 -23.96 16.20
CA HIS A 193 2.20 -24.34 14.86
C HIS A 193 1.14 -23.40 14.26
N LEU A 194 0.25 -22.86 15.10
CA LEU A 194 -0.73 -21.85 14.72
C LEU A 194 -0.04 -20.54 14.28
N ASP A 195 0.95 -20.07 15.05
CA ASP A 195 1.76 -18.87 14.72
C ASP A 195 2.43 -19.02 13.35
N ALA A 196 2.98 -20.21 13.06
CA ALA A 196 3.61 -20.52 11.77
C ALA A 196 2.59 -20.48 10.61
N MET A 197 1.41 -21.10 10.79
CA MET A 197 0.36 -21.11 9.77
C MET A 197 -0.15 -19.71 9.45
N ILE A 198 -0.41 -18.89 10.49
CA ILE A 198 -0.85 -17.51 10.31
C ILE A 198 0.22 -16.68 9.62
N SER A 199 1.49 -16.90 9.94
CA SER A 199 2.61 -16.23 9.28
C SER A 199 2.72 -16.58 7.79
N ILE A 200 2.51 -17.84 7.42
CA ILE A 200 2.50 -18.27 6.02
C ILE A 200 1.37 -17.55 5.25
N VAL A 201 0.15 -17.56 5.79
CA VAL A 201 -0.98 -16.84 5.19
C VAL A 201 -0.69 -15.34 5.12
N GLY A 202 -0.14 -14.77 6.19
CA GLY A 202 0.25 -13.36 6.29
C GLY A 202 1.21 -12.94 5.18
N ILE A 203 2.30 -13.69 4.95
CA ILE A 203 3.27 -13.39 3.89
C ILE A 203 2.65 -13.50 2.50
N VAL A 204 1.81 -14.51 2.25
CA VAL A 204 1.09 -14.63 0.96
C VAL A 204 0.20 -13.41 0.72
N LEU A 205 -0.52 -12.95 1.75
CA LEU A 205 -1.34 -11.74 1.68
C LEU A 205 -0.49 -10.47 1.49
N SER A 206 0.65 -10.37 2.18
CA SER A 206 1.59 -9.24 2.03
C SER A 206 2.16 -9.14 0.61
N LEU A 207 2.52 -10.27 0.00
CA LEU A 207 2.99 -10.32 -1.40
C LEU A 207 1.88 -9.90 -2.37
N GLU A 208 0.64 -10.30 -2.11
CA GLU A 208 -0.52 -9.92 -2.90
C GLU A 208 -0.87 -8.43 -2.76
N VAL A 209 -0.80 -7.88 -1.54
CA VAL A 209 -0.90 -6.43 -1.28
C VAL A 209 0.16 -5.67 -2.06
N CYS A 210 1.42 -6.12 -1.99
CA CYS A 210 2.53 -5.56 -2.76
C CYS A 210 2.25 -5.63 -4.27
N ARG A 211 1.73 -6.75 -4.79
CA ARG A 211 1.40 -6.89 -6.21
C ARG A 211 0.29 -5.93 -6.65
N ARG A 212 -0.74 -5.72 -5.84
CA ARG A 212 -1.87 -4.82 -6.14
C ARG A 212 -1.46 -3.35 -6.10
N VAL A 213 -0.61 -2.97 -5.14
CA VAL A 213 -0.22 -1.58 -4.91
C VAL A 213 1.01 -1.18 -5.70
N LEU A 214 2.05 -2.03 -5.74
CA LEU A 214 3.35 -1.75 -6.35
C LEU A 214 3.52 -2.41 -7.72
N GLY A 215 2.86 -3.55 -7.96
CA GLY A 215 2.94 -4.29 -9.22
C GLY A 215 3.95 -5.44 -9.18
N TRP A 216 4.06 -6.16 -10.30
CA TRP A 216 4.85 -7.38 -10.39
C TRP A 216 6.35 -7.20 -10.13
N SER A 217 6.92 -6.03 -10.47
CA SER A 217 8.36 -5.78 -10.28
C SER A 217 8.78 -5.94 -8.82
N MET A 218 8.08 -5.28 -7.90
CA MET A 218 8.38 -5.37 -6.47
C MET A 218 8.02 -6.74 -5.88
N THR A 219 6.95 -7.36 -6.36
CA THR A 219 6.57 -8.72 -5.93
C THR A 219 7.65 -9.75 -6.30
N PHE A 220 8.24 -9.67 -7.49
CA PHE A 220 9.31 -10.59 -7.90
C PHE A 220 10.59 -10.39 -7.10
N VAL A 221 10.94 -9.15 -6.74
CA VAL A 221 12.07 -8.88 -5.84
C VAL A 221 11.83 -9.53 -4.48
N GLY A 222 10.64 -9.33 -3.90
CA GLY A 222 10.27 -9.97 -2.63
C GLY A 222 10.30 -11.49 -2.70
N LEU A 223 9.76 -12.07 -3.76
CA LEU A 223 9.79 -13.53 -3.99
C LEU A 223 11.23 -14.05 -4.17
N GLY A 224 12.07 -13.32 -4.89
CA GLY A 224 13.48 -13.67 -5.07
C GLY A 224 14.25 -13.69 -3.75
N MET A 225 14.03 -12.69 -2.88
CA MET A 225 14.62 -12.65 -1.54
C MET A 225 14.07 -13.74 -0.62
N PHE A 226 12.78 -14.08 -0.75
CA PHE A 226 12.18 -15.21 -0.03
C PHE A 226 12.82 -16.54 -0.45
N ILE A 227 12.97 -16.76 -1.77
CA ILE A 227 13.63 -17.95 -2.32
C ILE A 227 15.09 -18.00 -1.87
N TYR A 228 15.81 -16.88 -1.86
CA TYR A 228 17.17 -16.80 -1.32
C TYR A 228 17.24 -17.23 0.14
N GLY A 229 16.30 -16.73 0.98
CA GLY A 229 16.21 -17.14 2.39
C GLY A 229 15.98 -18.65 2.59
N TYR A 230 15.28 -19.31 1.66
CA TYR A 230 15.04 -20.75 1.69
C TYR A 230 16.22 -21.55 1.11
N LEU A 231 16.72 -21.16 -0.07
CA LEU A 231 17.74 -21.88 -0.85
C LEU A 231 19.18 -21.43 -0.56
N GLY A 232 19.41 -20.74 0.56
CA GLY A 232 20.72 -20.25 1.00
C GLY A 232 21.92 -21.20 0.77
N PRO A 233 21.81 -22.52 1.02
CA PRO A 233 22.94 -23.45 0.86
C PRO A 233 23.40 -23.68 -0.57
N ILE A 234 22.57 -23.37 -1.57
CA ILE A 234 22.85 -23.64 -3.00
C ILE A 234 23.70 -22.51 -3.61
N PHE A 235 23.78 -21.36 -2.95
CA PHE A 235 24.47 -20.19 -3.48
C PHE A 235 26.00 -20.28 -3.31
N PRO A 236 26.78 -19.51 -4.10
CA PRO A 236 28.23 -19.43 -3.96
C PRO A 236 28.66 -19.00 -2.56
N GLU A 237 29.80 -19.50 -2.07
CA GLU A 237 30.27 -19.32 -0.68
C GLU A 237 30.27 -17.87 -0.17
N ILE A 238 30.48 -16.89 -1.06
CA ILE A 238 30.49 -15.45 -0.72
C ILE A 238 29.14 -14.98 -0.16
N ILE A 239 28.04 -15.59 -0.59
CA ILE A 239 26.67 -15.23 -0.20
C ILE A 239 25.88 -16.42 0.37
N ALA A 240 26.51 -17.57 0.54
CA ALA A 240 25.84 -18.76 1.03
C ALA A 240 25.47 -18.63 2.52
N HIS A 241 24.33 -19.21 2.91
CA HIS A 241 23.95 -19.35 4.31
C HIS A 241 23.22 -20.67 4.53
N ARG A 242 22.97 -21.05 5.79
CA ARG A 242 22.37 -22.36 6.16
C ARG A 242 20.97 -22.61 5.56
N GLY A 243 20.30 -21.60 5.04
CA GLY A 243 18.88 -21.63 4.69
C GLY A 243 17.98 -21.67 5.92
N PHE A 244 16.72 -21.28 5.74
CA PHE A 244 15.68 -21.38 6.76
C PHE A 244 14.52 -22.22 6.25
N GLY A 245 13.91 -23.05 7.11
CA GLY A 245 12.66 -23.73 6.78
C GLY A 245 11.54 -22.72 6.54
N ILE A 246 10.56 -23.06 5.69
CA ILE A 246 9.49 -22.15 5.26
C ILE A 246 8.73 -21.56 6.45
N GLU A 247 8.37 -22.39 7.44
CA GLU A 247 7.67 -21.94 8.65
C GLU A 247 8.49 -20.90 9.41
N ARG A 248 9.75 -21.22 9.71
CA ARG A 248 10.65 -20.30 10.42
C ARG A 248 10.88 -19.00 9.64
N LEU A 249 11.02 -19.08 8.32
CA LEU A 249 11.20 -17.92 7.47
C LEU A 249 9.95 -17.03 7.48
N CYS A 250 8.76 -17.60 7.31
CA CYS A 250 7.49 -16.86 7.36
C CYS A 250 7.25 -16.24 8.74
N THR A 251 7.46 -16.99 9.82
CA THR A 251 7.34 -16.50 11.21
C THR A 251 8.30 -15.34 11.45
N ALA A 252 9.55 -15.46 11.00
CA ALA A 252 10.53 -14.38 11.09
C ALA A 252 10.09 -13.14 10.29
N LEU A 253 9.67 -13.31 9.04
CA LEU A 253 9.31 -12.19 8.17
C LEU A 253 7.97 -11.53 8.52
N TYR A 254 7.06 -12.23 9.21
CA TYR A 254 5.73 -11.71 9.53
C TYR A 254 5.63 -11.22 10.98
N LEU A 255 5.92 -12.08 11.96
CA LEU A 255 5.61 -11.81 13.37
C LEU A 255 6.72 -11.05 14.11
N THR A 256 7.98 -11.14 13.67
CA THR A 256 9.08 -10.51 14.40
C THR A 256 9.14 -9.00 14.19
N THR A 257 9.94 -8.33 15.03
CA THR A 257 10.16 -6.88 15.02
C THR A 257 10.92 -6.37 13.80
N ASN A 258 11.49 -7.25 12.98
CA ASN A 258 12.11 -6.90 11.69
C ASN A 258 11.22 -7.28 10.49
N GLY A 259 10.05 -7.85 10.76
CA GLY A 259 9.10 -8.31 9.76
C GLY A 259 8.09 -7.23 9.32
N VAL A 260 6.94 -7.70 8.82
CA VAL A 260 5.84 -6.84 8.35
C VAL A 260 5.36 -5.86 9.42
N PHE A 261 5.30 -6.27 10.69
CA PHE A 261 4.94 -5.39 11.82
C PHE A 261 6.15 -4.72 12.49
N GLY A 262 7.28 -4.71 11.80
CA GLY A 262 8.54 -4.22 12.31
C GLY A 262 8.69 -2.70 12.29
N VAL A 263 9.95 -2.26 12.20
CA VAL A 263 10.33 -0.84 12.26
C VAL A 263 9.66 -0.04 11.13
N MET A 264 9.64 -0.56 9.91
CA MET A 264 8.96 0.09 8.78
C MET A 264 7.47 0.40 9.06
N ALA A 265 6.73 -0.58 9.59
CA ALA A 265 5.32 -0.36 9.97
C ALA A 265 5.19 0.59 11.16
N ASN A 266 6.17 0.58 12.08
CA ASN A 266 6.23 1.55 13.17
C ASN A 266 6.29 2.97 12.62
N VAL A 267 7.28 3.27 11.78
CA VAL A 267 7.49 4.62 11.23
C VAL A 267 6.26 5.10 10.46
N LEU A 268 5.68 4.21 9.63
CA LEU A 268 4.48 4.51 8.87
C LEU A 268 3.28 4.85 9.77
N ALA A 269 3.10 4.06 10.84
CA ALA A 269 1.99 4.21 11.76
C ALA A 269 2.18 5.39 12.73
N THR A 270 3.37 5.69 13.22
CA THR A 270 3.56 6.68 14.29
C THR A 270 3.87 8.09 13.76
N TYR A 271 4.55 8.19 12.61
CA TYR A 271 5.00 9.48 12.08
C TYR A 271 4.36 9.81 10.73
N VAL A 272 4.50 8.92 9.74
CA VAL A 272 4.14 9.23 8.35
C VAL A 272 2.65 9.48 8.18
N ILE A 273 1.81 8.64 8.79
CA ILE A 273 0.36 8.74 8.62
C ILE A 273 -0.21 10.06 9.14
N LEU A 274 0.34 10.61 10.23
CA LEU A 274 -0.08 11.89 10.79
C LEU A 274 0.19 13.02 9.79
N PHE A 275 1.35 12.99 9.14
CA PHE A 275 1.67 13.94 8.07
C PHE A 275 0.79 13.76 6.85
N ILE A 276 0.46 12.52 6.46
CA ILE A 276 -0.49 12.25 5.37
C ILE A 276 -1.88 12.83 5.70
N PHE A 277 -2.37 12.63 6.92
CA PHE A 277 -3.65 13.20 7.36
C PHE A 277 -3.63 14.72 7.35
N PHE A 278 -2.55 15.32 7.84
CA PHE A 278 -2.36 16.77 7.80
C PHE A 278 -2.29 17.29 6.35
N GLY A 279 -1.55 16.62 5.47
CA GLY A 279 -1.47 16.96 4.05
C GLY A 279 -2.81 16.85 3.34
N ALA A 280 -3.58 15.79 3.61
CA ALA A 280 -4.93 15.62 3.08
C ALA A 280 -5.89 16.70 3.59
N PHE A 281 -5.77 17.10 4.86
CA PHE A 281 -6.52 18.21 5.44
C PHE A 281 -6.16 19.55 4.77
N LEU A 282 -4.86 19.86 4.61
CA LEU A 282 -4.40 21.07 3.92
C LEU A 282 -4.86 21.13 2.46
N HIS A 283 -4.85 19.99 1.76
CA HIS A 283 -5.36 19.90 0.39
C HIS A 283 -6.87 20.20 0.35
N LYS A 284 -7.64 19.71 1.32
CA LYS A 284 -9.09 19.94 1.37
C LYS A 284 -9.51 21.30 1.91
N SER A 285 -8.66 21.96 2.70
CA SER A 285 -8.94 23.30 3.25
C SER A 285 -8.80 24.43 2.22
N GLY A 286 -8.38 24.12 0.98
CA GLY A 286 -8.23 25.12 -0.08
C GLY A 286 -6.89 25.85 -0.06
N ALA A 287 -5.90 25.36 0.71
CA ALA A 287 -4.54 25.89 0.72
C ALA A 287 -3.81 25.74 -0.63
N GLY A 288 -4.39 25.03 -1.61
CA GLY A 288 -3.85 24.93 -2.97
C GLY A 288 -3.57 26.29 -3.62
N LYS A 289 -4.52 27.24 -3.53
CA LYS A 289 -4.33 28.61 -4.03
C LYS A 289 -3.26 29.38 -3.23
N PHE A 290 -3.20 29.15 -1.93
CA PHE A 290 -2.14 29.70 -1.07
C PHE A 290 -0.75 29.27 -1.54
N PHE A 291 -0.56 28.03 -2.00
CA PHE A 291 0.74 27.55 -2.49
C PHE A 291 1.19 28.16 -3.82
N ILE A 292 0.29 28.81 -4.57
CA ILE A 292 0.61 29.57 -5.79
C ILE A 292 0.83 31.05 -5.45
N ASP A 293 -0.11 31.62 -4.70
CA ASP A 293 -0.14 33.05 -4.40
C ASP A 293 0.98 33.48 -3.46
N PHE A 294 1.34 32.63 -2.49
CA PHE A 294 2.41 32.93 -1.53
C PHE A 294 3.79 33.03 -2.19
N PRO A 295 4.24 32.05 -3.01
CA PRO A 295 5.49 32.19 -3.77
C PRO A 295 5.49 33.41 -4.69
N LEU A 296 4.36 33.70 -5.35
CA LEU A 296 4.23 34.83 -6.27
C LEU A 296 4.39 36.17 -5.51
N ALA A 297 3.77 36.29 -4.34
CA ALA A 297 3.89 37.45 -3.48
C ALA A 297 5.32 37.61 -2.92
N LEU A 298 5.95 36.49 -2.53
CA LEU A 298 7.28 36.49 -1.90
C LEU A 298 8.41 36.80 -2.90
N ALA A 299 8.36 36.19 -4.09
CA ALA A 299 9.50 36.18 -5.02
C ALA A 299 9.18 36.72 -6.42
N GLY A 300 7.91 36.89 -6.79
CA GLY A 300 7.49 37.22 -8.16
C GLY A 300 8.06 38.54 -8.69
N ARG A 301 8.28 39.52 -7.81
CA ARG A 301 8.88 40.84 -8.15
C ARG A 301 10.40 40.86 -8.13
N SER A 302 11.05 39.79 -7.68
CA SER A 302 12.50 39.74 -7.60
C SER A 302 13.15 39.42 -8.95
N THR A 303 14.44 39.71 -9.09
CA THR A 303 15.22 39.29 -10.26
C THR A 303 15.20 37.76 -10.37
N GLY A 304 14.81 37.25 -11.54
CA GLY A 304 14.55 35.82 -11.74
C GLY A 304 13.30 35.29 -11.01
N GLY A 305 12.40 36.18 -10.60
CA GLY A 305 11.20 35.87 -9.80
C GLY A 305 10.41 34.65 -10.27
N PRO A 306 10.05 34.54 -11.56
CA PRO A 306 9.41 33.36 -12.15
C PRO A 306 10.06 32.01 -11.81
N ALA A 307 11.39 31.92 -11.85
CA ALA A 307 12.11 30.70 -11.50
C ALA A 307 12.10 30.43 -9.99
N LYS A 308 12.23 31.48 -9.16
CA LYS A 308 12.15 31.35 -7.70
C LYS A 308 10.75 30.93 -7.25
N VAL A 309 9.71 31.50 -7.88
CA VAL A 309 8.31 31.11 -7.69
C VAL A 309 8.14 29.63 -8.02
N ALA A 310 8.70 29.16 -9.14
CA ALA A 310 8.65 27.76 -9.53
C ALA A 310 9.29 26.84 -8.48
N VAL A 311 10.46 27.22 -7.96
CA VAL A 311 11.15 26.45 -6.92
C VAL A 311 10.34 26.38 -5.62
N ILE A 312 9.84 27.52 -5.14
CA ILE A 312 9.11 27.60 -3.86
C ILE A 312 7.75 26.91 -3.98
N ALA A 313 7.02 27.12 -5.08
CA ALA A 313 5.74 26.45 -5.34
C ALA A 313 5.93 24.92 -5.44
N SER A 314 6.94 24.45 -6.18
CA SER A 314 7.30 23.03 -6.24
C SER A 314 7.70 22.48 -4.88
N ALA A 315 8.36 23.28 -4.03
CA ALA A 315 8.73 22.84 -2.69
C ALA A 315 7.51 22.60 -1.82
N PHE A 316 6.55 23.55 -1.80
CA PHE A 316 5.30 23.40 -1.06
C PHE A 316 4.42 22.28 -1.61
N PHE A 317 4.20 22.23 -2.93
CA PHE A 317 3.36 21.21 -3.54
C PHE A 317 4.00 19.81 -3.46
N GLY A 318 5.33 19.74 -3.57
CA GLY A 318 6.12 18.53 -3.35
C GLY A 318 6.00 18.01 -1.92
N SER A 319 6.02 18.91 -0.92
CA SER A 319 5.87 18.55 0.49
C SER A 319 4.50 18.00 0.87
N VAL A 320 3.50 18.12 0.01
CA VAL A 320 2.15 17.58 0.21
C VAL A 320 1.93 16.35 -0.68
N SER A 321 2.37 16.40 -1.94
CA SER A 321 2.15 15.34 -2.91
C SER A 321 3.09 14.14 -2.76
N GLY A 322 4.29 14.34 -2.21
CA GLY A 322 5.29 13.28 -2.00
C GLY A 322 5.79 12.61 -3.30
N SER A 323 5.47 13.16 -4.48
CA SER A 323 5.77 12.57 -5.79
C SER A 323 6.33 13.62 -6.74
N ALA A 324 7.59 13.44 -7.17
CA ALA A 324 8.26 14.37 -8.08
C ALA A 324 7.57 14.46 -9.45
N ILE A 325 6.99 13.36 -9.94
CA ILE A 325 6.29 13.32 -11.24
C ILE A 325 4.96 14.09 -11.13
N ALA A 326 4.17 13.81 -10.09
CA ALA A 326 2.90 14.50 -9.87
C ALA A 326 3.11 16.01 -9.65
N ASN A 327 4.17 16.37 -8.92
CA ASN A 327 4.59 17.75 -8.74
C ASN A 327 4.91 18.40 -10.10
N THR A 328 5.84 17.84 -10.87
CA THR A 328 6.24 18.39 -12.18
C THR A 328 5.05 18.58 -13.13
N VAL A 329 4.09 17.65 -13.12
CA VAL A 329 2.88 17.73 -13.95
C VAL A 329 1.93 18.82 -13.48
N SER A 330 1.74 18.96 -12.16
CA SER A 330 0.81 19.94 -11.59
C SER A 330 1.43 21.34 -11.61
N THR A 331 2.61 21.49 -11.02
CA THR A 331 3.28 22.79 -10.91
C THR A 331 3.85 23.26 -12.25
N GLY A 332 4.42 22.35 -13.03
CA GLY A 332 4.97 22.65 -14.34
C GLY A 332 3.97 23.15 -15.36
N ALA A 333 2.68 22.81 -15.23
CA ALA A 333 1.64 23.30 -16.13
C ALA A 333 1.54 24.84 -16.11
N PHE A 334 1.80 25.48 -14.97
CA PHE A 334 1.75 26.93 -14.83
C PHE A 334 3.14 27.59 -14.74
N THR A 335 4.11 26.96 -14.08
CA THR A 335 5.44 27.57 -13.88
C THR A 335 6.25 27.62 -15.17
N ILE A 336 6.18 26.59 -16.02
CA ILE A 336 6.97 26.52 -17.26
C ILE A 336 6.52 27.61 -18.26
N PRO A 337 5.22 27.78 -18.56
CA PRO A 337 4.76 28.89 -19.40
C PRO A 337 5.09 30.26 -18.80
N LEU A 338 4.95 30.42 -17.48
CA LEU A 338 5.24 31.67 -16.79
C LEU A 338 6.73 32.06 -16.89
N MET A 339 7.64 31.11 -16.70
CA MET A 339 9.08 31.30 -16.92
C MET A 339 9.40 31.66 -18.37
N LYS A 340 8.79 30.98 -19.35
CA LYS A 340 8.99 31.29 -20.77
C LYS A 340 8.52 32.70 -21.12
N ARG A 341 7.34 33.12 -20.64
CA ARG A 341 6.78 34.48 -20.84
C ARG A 341 7.68 35.56 -20.23
N ALA A 342 8.38 35.24 -19.15
CA ALA A 342 9.34 36.12 -18.51
C ALA A 342 10.73 36.14 -19.17
N GLY A 343 10.94 35.40 -20.27
CA GLY A 343 12.18 35.42 -21.06
C GLY A 343 13.16 34.27 -20.80
N PHE A 344 12.80 33.27 -19.99
CA PHE A 344 13.64 32.07 -19.84
C PHE A 344 13.62 31.22 -21.11
N ARG A 345 14.79 30.70 -21.49
CA ARG A 345 14.90 29.78 -22.64
C ARG A 345 14.07 28.51 -22.36
N PRO A 346 13.36 27.94 -23.35
CA PRO A 346 12.48 26.80 -23.14
C PRO A 346 13.12 25.59 -22.44
N HIS A 347 14.38 25.27 -22.76
CA HIS A 347 15.11 24.16 -22.14
C HIS A 347 15.52 24.46 -20.69
N VAL A 348 15.76 25.73 -20.34
CA VAL A 348 16.08 26.13 -18.96
C VAL A 348 14.83 26.05 -18.09
N ALA A 349 13.71 26.59 -18.56
CA ALA A 349 12.42 26.47 -17.87
C ALA A 349 12.01 25.00 -17.68
N GLY A 350 12.21 24.17 -18.70
CA GLY A 350 11.98 22.72 -18.64
C GLY A 350 12.95 21.93 -17.77
N ALA A 351 14.08 22.52 -17.35
CA ALA A 351 15.03 21.89 -16.44
C ALA A 351 14.81 22.32 -14.97
N ILE A 352 14.49 23.60 -14.75
CA ILE A 352 14.27 24.18 -13.41
C ILE A 352 13.13 23.46 -12.68
N GLU A 353 12.00 23.30 -13.37
CA GLU A 353 10.79 22.73 -12.78
C GLU A 353 10.97 21.28 -12.29
N PRO A 354 11.41 20.31 -13.11
CA PRO A 354 11.66 18.94 -12.63
C PRO A 354 12.75 18.89 -11.56
N SER A 355 13.78 19.74 -11.64
CA SER A 355 14.82 19.82 -10.60
C SER A 355 14.25 20.27 -9.25
N ALA A 356 13.39 21.30 -9.26
CA ALA A 356 12.69 21.77 -8.08
C ALA A 356 11.70 20.73 -7.55
N SER A 357 11.00 20.03 -8.43
CA SER A 357 10.03 19.00 -8.08
C SER A 357 10.65 17.78 -7.38
N ILE A 358 11.85 17.37 -7.78
CA ILE A 358 12.62 16.32 -7.08
C ILE A 358 13.01 16.82 -5.68
N GLY A 359 13.48 18.06 -5.55
CA GLY A 359 13.82 18.63 -4.23
C GLY A 359 12.62 18.73 -3.29
N GLY A 360 11.47 19.15 -3.82
CA GLY A 360 10.23 19.31 -3.05
C GLY A 360 9.72 18.02 -2.43
N MET A 361 10.04 16.85 -3.00
CA MET A 361 9.65 15.57 -2.40
C MET A 361 10.37 15.30 -1.08
N PHE A 362 11.51 15.93 -0.80
CA PHE A 362 12.22 15.76 0.47
C PHE A 362 11.80 16.78 1.53
N LEU A 363 10.99 17.78 1.17
CA LEU A 363 10.57 18.81 2.11
C LEU A 363 9.46 18.26 3.04
N PRO A 364 9.60 18.39 4.38
CA PRO A 364 8.49 18.15 5.30
C PRO A 364 7.27 19.03 4.96
N PRO A 365 6.03 18.58 5.22
CA PRO A 365 5.65 17.50 6.14
C PRO A 365 5.47 16.09 5.53
N VAL A 366 5.03 15.94 4.28
CA VAL A 366 4.61 14.63 3.72
C VAL A 366 5.76 13.84 3.09
N MET A 367 7.01 14.36 3.07
CA MET A 367 8.27 13.75 2.55
C MET A 367 8.08 12.44 1.75
N GLY A 368 8.42 12.40 0.46
CA GLY A 368 8.33 11.20 -0.36
C GLY A 368 8.97 9.96 0.29
N ALA A 369 8.45 8.77 -0.04
CA ALA A 369 8.75 7.50 0.66
C ALA A 369 10.25 7.22 0.88
N GLY A 370 11.13 7.68 -0.01
CA GLY A 370 12.59 7.56 0.15
C GLY A 370 13.17 8.36 1.31
N GLY A 371 12.63 9.55 1.63
CA GLY A 371 13.07 10.38 2.74
C GLY A 371 12.74 9.75 4.10
N PHE A 372 11.58 9.11 4.23
CA PHE A 372 11.21 8.38 5.44
C PHE A 372 12.09 7.14 5.66
N LEU A 373 12.40 6.40 4.59
CA LEU A 373 13.35 5.28 4.65
C LEU A 373 14.75 5.73 5.10
N MET A 374 15.23 6.87 4.62
CA MET A 374 16.54 7.41 5.02
C MET A 374 16.55 7.84 6.50
N ALA A 375 15.48 8.50 6.97
CA ALA A 375 15.38 8.94 8.36
C ALA A 375 15.32 7.77 9.38
N GLU A 376 14.97 6.57 8.94
CA GLU A 376 14.98 5.36 9.77
C GLU A 376 16.37 4.69 9.81
N LEU A 377 17.09 4.70 8.69
CA LEU A 377 18.39 4.05 8.57
C LEU A 377 19.55 4.86 9.17
N THR A 378 19.30 6.08 9.65
CA THR A 378 20.28 7.00 10.24
C THR A 378 19.85 7.39 11.64
#